data_AF-A0A7J6RG41-F1
#
_entry.id   AF-A0A7J6RG41-F1
#
_cell.length_a   1.000
_cell.length_b   1.000
_cell.length_c   1.000
_cell.angle_alpha   90.00
_cell.angle_beta   90.00
_cell.angle_gamma   90.00
#
_symmetry.space_group_name_H-M   'P 1'
#
loop_
_entity.id
_entity.type
_entity.pdbx_description
1 polymer ?
#
loop_
_entity_poly.entity_id
_entity_poly.type
_entity_poly.pdbx_seq_one_letter_code
_entity_poly.pdbx_strand_id
1 'polypeptide(L)'
;EEETRRRERAARESEEGSRTSRKSRKDDDIKKKTQSSLAELHMLNLDENELRSRQEEAELALIKKRYLGIDKMERDDEKRRKLQKPSEKFRNIFNFEWDNSEDTSKEETNELYRNRVQPQLLFGRGFIAGVDVREQKKKNNFYDKLSEERQKLGIASGVTMVESSTGRKS
;
A
#
# COMPACT_ATOMS: atom_id res chain seq x y z
N GLU A 1 -12.79 66.93 -15.21
CA GLU A 1 -12.51 65.66 -15.90
C GLU A 1 -11.24 64.95 -15.45
N GLU A 2 -10.15 65.65 -15.11
CA GLU A 2 -8.91 64.97 -14.67
C GLU A 2 -9.06 64.28 -13.31
N GLU A 3 -9.77 64.92 -12.37
CA GLU A 3 -9.95 64.44 -11.00
C GLU A 3 -10.84 63.18 -10.92
N THR A 4 -11.84 63.08 -11.81
CA THR A 4 -12.70 61.89 -11.92
C THR A 4 -11.94 60.69 -12.47
N ARG A 5 -11.05 60.89 -13.46
CA ARG A 5 -10.14 59.84 -13.95
C ARG A 5 -9.14 59.36 -12.90
N ARG A 6 -8.60 60.26 -12.06
CA ARG A 6 -7.72 59.87 -10.94
C ARG A 6 -8.46 59.03 -9.91
N ARG A 7 -9.69 59.43 -9.55
CA ARG A 7 -10.53 58.70 -8.59
C ARG A 7 -10.96 57.33 -9.11
N GLU A 8 -11.27 57.24 -10.41
CA GLU A 8 -11.59 55.96 -11.07
C GLU A 8 -10.38 55.01 -11.12
N ARG A 9 -9.17 55.53 -11.38
CA ARG A 9 -7.93 54.73 -11.36
C ARG A 9 -7.62 54.20 -9.97
N ALA A 10 -7.73 55.04 -8.94
CA ALA A 10 -7.54 54.64 -7.56
C ALA A 10 -8.59 53.60 -7.09
N ALA A 11 -9.84 53.72 -7.56
CA ALA A 11 -10.88 52.75 -7.28
C ALA A 11 -10.58 51.37 -7.91
N ARG A 12 -10.10 51.34 -9.17
CA ARG A 12 -9.71 50.10 -9.85
C ARG A 12 -8.51 49.43 -9.19
N GLU A 13 -7.50 50.21 -8.78
CA GLU A 13 -6.30 49.70 -8.12
C GLU A 13 -6.61 49.14 -6.72
N SER A 14 -7.50 49.79 -5.98
CA SER A 14 -8.01 49.28 -4.70
C SER A 14 -8.81 47.98 -4.87
N GLU A 15 -9.66 47.90 -5.89
CA GLU A 15 -10.46 46.71 -6.17
C GLU A 15 -9.59 45.52 -6.60
N GLU A 16 -8.57 45.78 -7.43
CA GLU A 16 -7.59 44.79 -7.87
C GLU A 16 -6.75 44.26 -6.70
N GLY A 17 -6.29 45.15 -5.80
CA GLY A 17 -5.64 44.78 -4.54
C GLY A 17 -6.53 43.92 -3.62
N SER A 18 -7.85 44.18 -3.59
CA SER A 18 -8.79 43.36 -2.83
C SER A 18 -8.97 41.97 -3.44
N ARG A 19 -8.95 41.86 -4.78
CA ARG A 19 -9.10 40.60 -5.50
C ARG A 19 -7.86 39.72 -5.36
N THR A 20 -6.67 40.30 -5.42
CA THR A 20 -5.40 39.57 -5.21
C THR A 20 -5.27 39.07 -3.77
N SER A 21 -5.65 39.89 -2.78
CA SER A 21 -5.70 39.49 -1.36
C SER A 21 -6.70 38.36 -1.07
N ARG A 22 -7.89 38.40 -1.70
CA ARG A 22 -8.86 37.30 -1.59
C ARG A 22 -8.38 36.02 -2.28
N LYS A 23 -7.64 36.17 -3.39
CA LYS A 23 -7.05 35.04 -4.12
C LYS A 23 -5.97 34.36 -3.28
N SER A 24 -5.04 35.12 -2.68
CA SER A 24 -3.97 34.56 -1.85
C SER A 24 -4.50 33.82 -0.62
N ARG A 25 -5.47 34.40 0.11
CA ARG A 25 -6.10 33.73 1.26
C ARG A 25 -6.76 32.41 0.88
N LYS A 26 -7.39 32.36 -0.29
CA LYS A 26 -8.06 31.14 -0.78
C LYS A 26 -7.05 30.07 -1.18
N ASP A 27 -5.92 30.46 -1.76
CA ASP A 27 -4.83 29.53 -2.10
C ASP A 27 -4.15 28.97 -0.85
N ASP A 28 -4.00 29.78 0.21
CA ASP A 28 -3.46 29.32 1.51
C ASP A 28 -4.42 28.36 2.25
N ASP A 29 -5.74 28.62 2.20
CA ASP A 29 -6.75 27.71 2.75
C ASP A 29 -6.86 26.40 1.96
N ILE A 30 -6.66 26.43 0.65
CA ILE A 30 -6.59 25.23 -0.19
C ILE A 30 -5.36 24.41 0.16
N LYS A 31 -4.18 25.03 0.31
CA LYS A 31 -2.95 24.34 0.74
C LYS A 31 -3.10 23.69 2.11
N LYS A 32 -3.80 24.34 3.05
CA LYS A 32 -4.12 23.75 4.36
C LYS A 32 -5.09 22.57 4.27
N LYS A 33 -6.07 22.60 3.35
CA LYS A 33 -7.03 21.49 3.13
C LYS A 33 -6.44 20.29 2.37
N THR A 34 -5.42 20.49 1.54
CA THR A 34 -4.77 19.39 0.81
C THR A 34 -3.78 18.61 1.68
N GLN A 35 -3.43 19.12 2.86
CA GLN A 35 -2.74 18.34 3.87
C GLN A 35 -3.80 17.59 4.69
N SER A 36 -4.01 16.31 4.35
CA SER A 36 -4.81 15.44 5.20
C SER A 36 -4.18 15.42 6.60
N SER A 37 -4.98 15.19 7.66
CA SER A 37 -4.45 15.01 9.02
C SER A 37 -3.41 13.88 9.12
N LEU A 38 -3.36 12.99 8.11
CA LEU A 38 -2.36 11.94 7.96
C LEU A 38 -1.00 12.47 7.45
N ALA A 39 -1.00 13.50 6.60
CA ALA A 39 0.22 14.13 6.09
C ALA A 39 0.93 14.98 7.16
N GLU A 40 0.17 15.59 8.09
CA GLU A 40 0.70 16.40 9.20
C GLU A 40 1.39 15.54 10.29
N LEU A 41 1.01 14.27 10.41
CA LEU A 41 1.60 13.34 11.39
C LEU A 41 3.02 12.89 11.06
N HIS A 42 3.60 13.28 9.91
CA HIS A 42 5.00 12.98 9.53
C HIS A 42 5.41 11.51 9.78
N MET A 43 4.47 10.56 9.68
CA MET A 43 4.72 9.13 9.96
C MET A 43 5.51 8.44 8.85
N LEU A 44 5.90 9.18 7.81
CA LEU A 44 6.77 8.76 6.71
C LEU A 44 8.08 9.55 6.72
N ASN A 45 8.65 9.81 7.89
CA ASN A 45 10.09 10.08 7.99
C ASN A 45 10.80 8.72 7.99
N LEU A 46 10.89 8.11 6.81
CA LEU A 46 11.78 6.99 6.58
C LEU A 46 13.14 7.56 6.14
N ASP A 47 14.24 6.91 6.54
CA ASP A 47 15.52 7.03 5.82
C ASP A 47 15.35 6.38 4.44
N GLU A 48 14.51 7.00 3.61
CA GLU A 48 13.88 6.43 2.41
C GLU A 48 14.88 6.32 1.26
N ASN A 49 15.91 7.16 1.25
CA ASN A 49 16.78 7.32 0.10
C ASN A 49 17.66 6.10 -0.19
N GLU A 50 18.29 5.48 0.82
CA GLU A 50 19.20 4.35 0.55
C GLU A 50 18.46 3.04 0.27
N LEU A 51 17.36 2.79 1.00
CA LEU A 51 16.55 1.58 0.80
C LEU A 51 15.78 1.64 -0.52
N ARG A 52 15.19 2.80 -0.87
CA ARG A 52 14.59 3.01 -2.18
C ARG A 52 15.60 2.93 -3.30
N SER A 53 16.77 3.57 -3.16
CA SER A 53 17.79 3.53 -4.24
C SER A 53 18.19 2.10 -4.56
N ARG A 54 18.37 1.25 -3.53
CA ARG A 54 18.70 -0.17 -3.73
C ARG A 54 17.55 -0.96 -4.37
N GLN A 55 16.30 -0.65 -4.00
CA GLN A 55 15.12 -1.25 -4.62
C GLN A 55 14.98 -0.78 -6.08
N GLU A 56 15.13 0.50 -6.36
CA GLU A 56 15.07 1.08 -7.69
C GLU A 56 16.13 0.47 -8.62
N GLU A 57 17.36 0.26 -8.13
CA GLU A 57 18.41 -0.41 -8.89
C GLU A 57 18.04 -1.86 -9.27
N ALA A 58 17.50 -2.63 -8.32
CA ALA A 58 17.07 -4.00 -8.57
C ALA A 58 15.84 -4.08 -9.49
N GLU A 59 14.88 -3.16 -9.37
CA GLU A 59 13.74 -3.03 -10.28
C GLU A 59 14.20 -2.69 -11.70
N LEU A 60 15.10 -1.70 -11.85
CA LEU A 60 15.67 -1.33 -13.15
C LEU A 60 16.45 -2.50 -13.77
N ALA A 61 17.19 -3.27 -12.96
CA ALA A 61 17.88 -4.46 -13.44
C ALA A 61 16.89 -5.51 -13.97
N LEU A 62 15.78 -5.74 -13.26
CA LEU A 62 14.74 -6.68 -13.69
C LEU A 62 14.05 -6.24 -14.99
N ILE A 63 13.70 -4.96 -15.10
CA ILE A 63 13.15 -4.37 -16.33
C ILE A 63 14.15 -4.55 -17.48
N LYS A 64 15.42 -4.19 -17.24
CA LYS A 64 16.49 -4.31 -18.23
C LYS A 64 16.64 -5.76 -18.71
N LYS A 65 16.66 -6.73 -17.80
CA LYS A 65 16.72 -8.17 -18.12
C LYS A 65 15.55 -8.61 -19.00
N ARG A 66 14.32 -8.21 -18.63
CA ARG A 66 13.08 -8.55 -19.35
C ARG A 66 13.07 -8.05 -20.79
N TYR A 67 13.55 -6.84 -21.03
CA TYR A 67 13.45 -6.18 -22.34
C TYR A 67 14.70 -6.31 -23.21
N LEU A 68 15.89 -6.44 -22.62
CA LEU A 68 17.15 -6.59 -23.39
C LEU A 68 17.50 -8.05 -23.71
N GLY A 69 16.68 -9.02 -23.28
CA GLY A 69 16.90 -10.44 -23.60
C GLY A 69 18.13 -11.06 -22.94
N ILE A 70 18.68 -10.40 -21.91
CA ILE A 70 19.86 -10.82 -21.15
C ILE A 70 19.64 -12.20 -20.51
N ASP A 71 18.41 -12.49 -20.08
CA ASP A 71 18.02 -13.78 -19.49
C ASP A 71 18.27 -14.99 -20.42
N LYS A 72 18.24 -14.78 -21.74
CA LYS A 72 18.50 -15.85 -22.71
C LYS A 72 20.00 -16.13 -22.80
N MET A 73 20.82 -15.08 -22.81
CA MET A 73 22.28 -15.20 -22.78
C MET A 73 22.77 -15.86 -21.49
N GLU A 74 22.33 -15.36 -20.32
CA GLU A 74 22.75 -15.90 -19.02
C GLU A 74 22.38 -17.37 -18.87
N ARG A 75 21.16 -17.76 -19.28
CA ARG A 75 20.70 -19.16 -19.20
C ARG A 75 21.54 -20.11 -20.06
N ASP A 76 21.97 -19.67 -21.23
CA ASP A 76 22.80 -20.48 -22.12
C ASP A 76 24.26 -20.51 -21.67
N ASP A 77 24.76 -19.47 -21.01
CA ASP A 77 26.08 -19.47 -20.34
C ASP A 77 26.09 -20.38 -19.10
N GLU A 78 25.05 -20.35 -18.27
CA GLU A 78 24.95 -21.20 -17.07
C GLU A 78 24.90 -22.70 -17.41
N LYS A 79 24.13 -23.08 -18.43
CA LYS A 79 24.07 -24.47 -18.90
C LYS A 79 25.44 -24.99 -19.35
N ARG A 80 26.26 -24.11 -19.93
CA ARG A 80 27.63 -24.44 -20.35
C ARG A 80 28.59 -24.57 -19.16
N ARG A 81 28.37 -23.80 -18.08
CA ARG A 81 29.22 -23.80 -16.87
C ARG A 81 28.87 -24.93 -15.88
N LYS A 82 27.64 -25.44 -15.90
CA LYS A 82 27.15 -26.52 -15.02
C LYS A 82 27.45 -27.94 -15.53
N LEU A 83 28.47 -28.13 -16.38
CA LEU A 83 28.93 -29.45 -16.80
C LEU A 83 29.67 -30.15 -15.63
N GLN A 84 28.90 -30.63 -14.65
CA GLN A 84 29.44 -31.22 -13.44
C GLN A 84 29.93 -32.65 -13.70
N LYS A 85 31.12 -32.96 -13.20
CA LYS A 85 31.76 -34.27 -13.38
C LYS A 85 30.87 -35.37 -12.76
N PRO A 86 30.69 -36.53 -13.41
CA PRO A 86 29.81 -37.60 -12.94
C PRO A 86 30.09 -38.10 -11.50
N SER A 87 31.34 -38.02 -11.03
CA SER A 87 31.76 -38.50 -9.70
C SER A 87 31.34 -37.59 -8.53
N GLU A 88 30.98 -36.34 -8.79
CA GLU A 88 30.56 -35.36 -7.78
C GLU A 88 29.06 -35.45 -7.48
N LYS A 89 28.30 -35.98 -8.44
CA LYS A 89 26.84 -36.14 -8.36
C LYS A 89 26.46 -36.96 -7.13
N PHE A 90 27.12 -38.09 -6.86
CA PHE A 90 26.70 -39.02 -5.80
C PHE A 90 26.89 -38.56 -4.35
N ARG A 91 27.67 -37.51 -4.09
CA ARG A 91 27.89 -37.02 -2.71
C ARG A 91 26.83 -36.00 -2.26
N ASN A 92 26.20 -35.30 -3.22
CA ASN A 92 25.29 -34.18 -2.96
C ASN A 92 23.87 -34.40 -3.56
N ILE A 93 23.57 -35.57 -4.14
CA ILE A 93 22.25 -35.87 -4.74
C ILE A 93 21.13 -35.95 -3.70
N PHE A 94 21.40 -36.44 -2.49
CA PHE A 94 20.39 -36.61 -1.45
C PHE A 94 20.45 -35.48 -0.44
N ASN A 95 20.05 -34.28 -0.89
CA ASN A 95 19.73 -33.19 0.01
C ASN A 95 18.21 -33.20 0.23
N PHE A 96 17.77 -33.40 1.48
CA PHE A 96 16.35 -33.38 1.85
C PHE A 96 15.83 -31.97 2.15
N GLU A 97 16.75 -31.01 2.29
CA GLU A 97 16.44 -29.59 2.51
C GLU A 97 16.43 -28.84 1.18
N TRP A 98 15.51 -27.88 1.07
CA TRP A 98 15.49 -26.91 -0.03
C TRP A 98 16.61 -25.90 0.14
N ASP A 99 17.31 -25.57 -0.95
CA ASP A 99 18.32 -24.51 -0.91
C ASP A 99 17.65 -23.13 -0.80
N ASN A 100 18.24 -22.23 -0.01
CA ASN A 100 17.76 -20.87 0.18
C ASN A 100 17.84 -20.02 -1.10
N SER A 101 18.62 -20.46 -2.08
CA SER A 101 18.69 -19.85 -3.42
C SER A 101 17.47 -20.18 -4.29
N GLU A 102 16.69 -21.21 -3.94
CA GLU A 102 15.47 -21.60 -4.64
C GLU A 102 14.22 -20.85 -4.12
N ASP A 103 14.39 -19.99 -3.11
CA ASP A 103 13.33 -19.15 -2.56
C ASP A 103 12.94 -18.01 -3.51
N THR A 104 11.76 -18.14 -4.12
CA THR A 104 11.24 -17.16 -5.08
C THR A 104 10.71 -15.88 -4.45
N SER A 105 10.55 -15.82 -3.12
CA SER A 105 9.98 -14.64 -2.45
C SER A 105 10.95 -13.45 -2.35
N LYS A 106 12.26 -13.71 -2.49
CA LYS A 106 13.34 -12.70 -2.31
C LYS A 106 13.54 -11.78 -3.51
N GLU A 107 13.13 -12.21 -4.70
CA GLU A 107 13.24 -11.43 -5.95
C GLU A 107 12.25 -10.25 -6.00
N GLU A 108 11.30 -10.23 -5.06
CA GLU A 108 10.20 -9.28 -5.04
C GLU A 108 10.68 -7.93 -4.47
N THR A 109 11.25 -7.12 -5.35
CA THR A 109 11.81 -5.81 -5.01
C THR A 109 10.72 -4.80 -4.61
N ASN A 110 9.51 -4.99 -5.15
CA ASN A 110 8.37 -4.12 -4.94
C ASN A 110 7.71 -4.35 -3.57
N GLU A 111 7.56 -3.27 -2.80
CA GLU A 111 7.01 -3.25 -1.45
C GLU A 111 5.57 -3.77 -1.35
N LEU A 112 4.74 -3.55 -2.38
CA LEU A 112 3.35 -4.01 -2.41
C LEU A 112 3.25 -5.53 -2.35
N TYR A 113 4.22 -6.22 -2.95
CA TYR A 113 4.26 -7.67 -3.00
C TYR A 113 5.11 -8.28 -1.88
N ARG A 114 5.99 -7.50 -1.25
CA ARG A 114 6.65 -7.85 0.00
C ARG A 114 5.69 -7.77 1.19
N ASN A 115 4.91 -6.69 1.28
CA ASN A 115 3.92 -6.42 2.31
C ASN A 115 2.50 -6.71 1.79
N ARG A 116 2.27 -7.93 1.30
CA ARG A 116 0.95 -8.32 0.79
C ARG A 116 -0.09 -8.19 1.90
N VAL A 117 -1.11 -7.38 1.65
CA VAL A 117 -2.26 -7.26 2.54
C VAL A 117 -2.93 -8.63 2.63
N GLN A 118 -2.92 -9.22 3.83
CA GLN A 118 -3.59 -10.50 4.04
C GLN A 118 -5.11 -10.30 4.02
N PRO A 119 -5.84 -10.97 3.12
CA PRO A 119 -7.28 -10.81 3.05
C PRO A 119 -7.94 -11.37 4.31
N GLN A 120 -8.90 -10.64 4.87
CA GLN A 120 -9.76 -11.12 5.95
C GLN A 120 -10.76 -12.15 5.37
N LEU A 121 -10.47 -13.43 5.62
CA LEU A 121 -11.25 -14.55 5.09
C LEU A 121 -12.71 -14.49 5.53
N LEU A 122 -13.62 -14.82 4.60
CA LEU A 122 -15.07 -14.85 4.80
C LEU A 122 -15.60 -13.60 5.54
N PHE A 123 -15.11 -12.41 5.18
CA PHE A 123 -15.50 -11.14 5.80
C PHE A 123 -15.30 -11.09 7.33
N GLY A 124 -14.18 -11.64 7.81
CA GLY A 124 -13.82 -11.68 9.24
C GLY A 124 -14.40 -12.87 10.01
N ARG A 125 -15.16 -13.75 9.33
CA ARG A 125 -15.71 -14.98 9.94
C ARG A 125 -14.85 -16.22 9.71
N GLY A 126 -13.93 -16.18 8.74
CA GLY A 126 -13.08 -17.29 8.36
C GLY A 126 -11.68 -17.20 8.95
N PHE A 127 -11.02 -18.36 9.05
CA PHE A 127 -9.65 -18.49 9.56
C PHE A 127 -8.81 -19.32 8.58
N ILE A 128 -7.52 -19.00 8.49
CA ILE A 128 -6.52 -19.76 7.76
C ILE A 128 -6.34 -21.11 8.45
N ALA A 129 -6.37 -22.19 7.68
CA ALA A 129 -6.17 -23.54 8.21
C ALA A 129 -4.75 -23.71 8.76
N GLY A 130 -4.61 -24.47 9.85
CA GLY A 130 -3.31 -24.80 10.47
C GLY A 130 -2.67 -23.69 11.31
N VAL A 131 -3.22 -22.47 11.31
CA VAL A 131 -2.75 -21.34 12.14
C VAL A 131 -3.70 -21.17 13.32
N ASP A 132 -3.18 -20.88 14.52
CA ASP A 132 -4.00 -20.68 15.73
C ASP A 132 -5.04 -19.57 15.53
N VAL A 133 -6.31 -19.91 15.78
CA VAL A 133 -7.46 -19.00 15.69
C VAL A 133 -7.29 -17.79 16.61
N ARG A 134 -6.71 -17.96 17.80
CA ARG A 134 -6.51 -16.85 18.76
C ARG A 134 -5.49 -15.85 18.24
N GLU A 135 -4.42 -16.34 17.61
CA GLU A 135 -3.40 -15.50 17.00
C GLU A 135 -3.95 -14.74 15.79
N GLN A 136 -4.74 -15.41 14.94
CA GLN A 136 -5.39 -14.78 13.79
C GLN A 136 -6.37 -13.68 14.18
N LYS A 137 -7.18 -13.91 15.22
CA LYS A 137 -8.11 -12.90 15.74
C LYS A 137 -7.39 -11.66 16.26
N LYS A 138 -6.25 -11.81 16.93
CA LYS A 138 -5.48 -10.66 17.43
C LYS A 138 -4.98 -9.74 16.30
N LYS A 139 -4.65 -10.32 15.13
CA LYS A 139 -4.14 -9.58 13.97
C LYS A 139 -5.23 -8.90 13.14
N ASN A 140 -6.48 -9.37 13.19
CA ASN A 140 -7.57 -8.91 12.33
C ASN A 140 -8.80 -8.44 13.14
N ASN A 141 -8.94 -7.12 13.32
CA ASN A 141 -10.05 -6.51 14.09
C ASN A 141 -10.95 -5.56 13.27
N PHE A 142 -10.78 -5.48 11.94
CA PHE A 142 -11.50 -4.48 11.14
C PHE A 142 -12.99 -4.79 11.03
N TYR A 143 -13.36 -6.01 10.61
CA TYR A 143 -14.77 -6.37 10.45
C TYR A 143 -15.53 -6.44 11.79
N ASP A 144 -14.87 -6.79 12.88
CA ASP A 144 -15.46 -6.78 14.22
C ASP A 144 -15.86 -5.36 14.65
N LYS A 145 -14.93 -4.40 14.52
CA LYS A 145 -15.22 -2.97 14.77
C LYS A 145 -16.32 -2.44 13.87
N LEU A 146 -16.28 -2.79 12.58
CA LEU A 146 -17.30 -2.38 11.61
C LEU A 146 -18.70 -2.92 12.00
N SER A 147 -18.77 -4.18 12.45
CA SER A 147 -20.02 -4.78 12.91
C SER A 147 -20.55 -4.08 14.17
N GLU A 148 -19.68 -3.78 15.13
CA GLU A 148 -20.05 -3.04 16.34
C GLU A 148 -20.56 -1.64 16.02
N GLU A 149 -19.89 -0.90 15.13
CA GLU A 149 -20.31 0.43 14.71
C GLU A 149 -21.66 0.40 14.02
N ARG A 150 -21.88 -0.57 13.11
CA ARG A 150 -23.18 -0.75 12.44
C ARG A 150 -24.28 -1.12 13.41
N GLN A 151 -24.01 -1.95 14.41
CA GLN A 151 -24.96 -2.27 15.47
C GLN A 151 -25.33 -1.03 16.29
N LYS A 152 -24.32 -0.24 16.71
CA LYS A 152 -24.54 1.02 17.43
C LYS A 152 -25.39 2.01 16.62
N LEU A 153 -25.11 2.16 15.33
CA LEU A 153 -25.88 3.02 14.43
C LEU A 153 -27.30 2.50 14.16
N GLY A 154 -27.48 1.19 14.00
CA GLY A 154 -28.78 0.56 13.81
C GLY A 154 -29.69 0.66 15.04
N ILE A 155 -29.11 0.62 16.24
CA ILE A 155 -29.83 0.88 17.50
C ILE A 155 -30.23 2.37 17.59
N ALA A 156 -29.38 3.28 17.11
CA ALA A 156 -29.67 4.73 17.10
C ALA A 156 -30.72 5.13 16.05
N SER A 157 -30.88 4.38 14.95
CA SER A 157 -31.87 4.65 13.90
C SER A 157 -33.25 4.01 14.14
N GLY A 158 -33.46 3.35 15.28
CA GLY A 158 -34.78 2.86 15.70
C GLY A 158 -35.34 1.70 14.86
N VAL A 159 -34.50 0.97 14.13
CA VAL A 159 -34.93 -0.26 13.44
C VAL A 159 -34.94 -1.40 14.46
N THR A 160 -36.12 -1.69 14.98
CA THR A 160 -36.38 -2.84 15.85
C THR A 160 -36.00 -4.14 15.12
N MET A 161 -34.94 -4.80 15.60
CA MET A 161 -34.62 -6.17 15.21
C MET A 161 -35.76 -7.07 15.69
N VAL A 162 -36.65 -7.44 14.77
CA VAL A 162 -37.61 -8.52 14.99
C VAL A 162 -36.78 -9.79 15.23
N GLU A 163 -36.81 -10.29 16.46
CA GLU A 163 -36.29 -11.60 16.81
C GLU A 163 -36.99 -12.65 15.94
N SER A 164 -36.29 -13.16 14.93
CA SER A 164 -36.68 -14.39 14.24
C SER A 164 -36.39 -15.57 15.17
N SER A 165 -37.32 -15.76 16.10
CA SER A 165 -37.50 -17.00 16.84
C SER A 165 -37.81 -18.13 15.86
N THR A 166 -36.76 -18.76 15.33
CA THR A 166 -36.89 -20.05 14.66
C THR A 166 -36.52 -21.15 15.64
N GLY A 167 -37.57 -21.68 16.28
CA GLY A 167 -37.73 -23.12 16.46
C GLY A 167 -36.91 -23.80 17.56
N ARG A 168 -37.59 -24.09 18.68
CA ARG A 168 -37.31 -25.27 19.52
C ARG A 168 -37.46 -26.58 18.72
N LYS A 169 -36.79 -27.61 19.26
CA LYS A 169 -36.92 -29.09 19.07
C LYS A 169 -35.98 -29.63 17.99
N SER A 170 -35.24 -30.73 18.20
CA SER A 170 -35.20 -31.78 19.22
C SER A 170 -33.77 -32.19 19.50
#